data_AF-A0A263DSB7-F1
#
_entry.id   AF-A0A263DSB7-F1
#
_cell.length_a   1.000
_cell.length_b   1.000
_cell.length_c   1.000
_cell.angle_alpha   90.00
_cell.angle_beta   90.00
_cell.angle_gamma   90.00
#
_symmetry.space_group_name_H-M   'P 1'
#
loop_
_entity.id
_entity.type
_entity.pdbx_description
1 polymer ?
#
loop_
_entity_poly.entity_id
_entity_poly.type
_entity_poly.pdbx_seq_one_letter_code
_entity_poly.pdbx_strand_id
1 'polypeptide(L)' 'MDDEQWFYCLKHGTVEQADGCRAADRLGPYPDRATAGRALEIARERTEAADRADREWAEKGSDRDPDG' A
#
# COMPACT_ATOMS: atom_id res chain seq x y z
N MET A 1 -7.12 -23.97 -3.78
CA MET A 1 -5.73 -23.73 -4.20
C MET A 1 -5.40 -22.44 -3.49
N ASP A 2 -4.60 -22.54 -2.44
CA ASP A 2 -4.45 -21.54 -1.38
C ASP A 2 -4.33 -20.11 -1.93
N ASP A 3 -5.38 -19.32 -1.70
CA ASP A 3 -5.39 -17.86 -1.82
C ASP A 3 -4.50 -17.23 -0.74
N GLU A 4 -3.27 -17.73 -0.62
CA GLU A 4 -2.26 -17.24 0.31
C GLU A 4 -1.76 -15.90 -0.22
N GLN A 5 -2.52 -14.86 0.13
CA GLN A 5 -2.22 -13.49 -0.22
C GLN A 5 -1.04 -13.02 0.63
N TRP A 6 0.12 -12.92 -0.01
CA TRP A 6 1.33 -12.42 0.61
C TRP A 6 1.37 -10.90 0.51
N PHE A 7 1.77 -10.27 1.60
CA PHE A 7 1.93 -8.82 1.69
C PHE A 7 3.32 -8.48 2.20
N TYR A 8 3.86 -7.35 1.76
CA TYR A 8 5.10 -6.82 2.32
C TYR A 8 4.80 -5.60 3.18
N CYS A 9 5.17 -5.68 4.45
CA CYS A 9 4.99 -4.61 5.41
C CYS A 9 6.16 -3.62 5.29
N LEU A 10 5.86 -2.37 4.90
CA LEU A 10 6.87 -1.31 4.76
C LEU A 10 7.39 -0.83 6.12
N LYS A 11 6.59 -0.99 7.18
CA LYS A 11 6.95 -0.58 8.53
C LYS A 11 7.98 -1.50 9.18
N HIS A 12 7.80 -2.81 9.03
CA HIS A 12 8.68 -3.83 9.61
C HIS A 12 9.72 -4.37 8.61
N GLY A 13 9.57 -4.09 7.32
CA GLY A 13 10.48 -4.56 6.27
C GLY A 13 10.47 -6.08 6.09
N THR A 14 9.28 -6.70 6.20
CA THR A 14 9.14 -8.16 6.14
C THR A 14 7.89 -8.57 5.38
N VAL A 15 7.88 -9.82 4.89
CA VAL A 15 6.71 -10.43 4.25
C VAL A 15 5.78 -10.99 5.33
N GLU A 16 4.53 -10.54 5.33
CA GLU A 16 3.45 -10.95 6.24
C GLU A 16 2.21 -11.38 5.43
N GLN A 17 1.30 -12.14 6.03
CA GLN A 17 0.02 -12.49 5.41
C GLN A 17 -1.04 -11.39 5.65
N ALA A 18 -2.26 -11.59 5.15
CA ALA A 18 -3.36 -10.62 5.18
C ALA A 18 -3.74 -10.08 6.59
N ASP A 19 -3.35 -10.77 7.66
CA ASP A 19 -3.62 -10.42 9.06
C ASP A 19 -2.66 -9.37 9.65
N GLY A 20 -1.64 -8.95 8.89
CA GLY A 20 -0.63 -8.01 9.35
C GLY A 20 -1.09 -6.54 9.41
N CYS A 21 -0.16 -5.63 9.12
CA CYS A 21 -0.40 -4.18 9.15
C CYS A 21 -1.53 -3.70 8.23
N ARG A 22 -1.97 -2.46 8.43
CA ARG A 22 -3.05 -1.81 7.67
C ARG A 22 -2.73 -1.79 6.17
N ALA A 23 -3.76 -1.78 5.32
CA ALA A 23 -3.61 -1.71 3.86
C ALA A 23 -2.74 -0.52 3.39
N ALA A 24 -2.73 0.58 4.14
CA ALA A 24 -1.91 1.76 3.85
C ALA A 24 -0.40 1.51 4.02
N ASP A 25 -0.01 0.60 4.93
CA ASP A 25 1.38 0.34 5.31
C ASP A 25 1.92 -0.98 4.70
N ARG A 26 1.13 -1.65 3.85
CA ARG A 26 1.48 -2.95 3.24
C ARG A 26 1.25 -2.95 1.74
N LEU A 27 1.99 -3.81 1.06
CA LEU A 27 2.00 -3.93 -0.39
C LEU A 27 1.53 -5.32 -0.79
N GLY A 28 0.61 -5.39 -1.75
CA GLY A 28 -0.01 -6.64 -2.19
C GLY A 28 -1.48 -6.43 -2.53
N PRO A 29 -2.25 -7.50 -2.79
CA PRO A 29 -1.90 -8.92 -2.57
C PRO A 29 -0.94 -9.48 -3.63
N TYR A 30 0.05 -10.24 -3.19
CA TYR A 30 0.96 -10.99 -4.07
C TYR A 30 0.66 -12.49 -4.02
N PRO A 31 0.85 -13.20 -5.13
CA PRO A 31 0.58 -14.65 -5.21
C PRO A 31 1.62 -15.49 -4.46
N ASP A 32 2.82 -14.97 -4.24
CA ASP A 32 3.94 -15.73 -3.65
C ASP A 32 4.81 -14.87 -2.73
N ARG A 33 5.42 -15.52 -1.73
CA ARG A 33 6.40 -14.89 -0.82
C ARG A 33 7.61 -14.32 -1.57
N ALA A 34 8.05 -14.95 -2.65
CA ALA A 34 9.17 -14.46 -3.46
C ALA A 34 8.83 -13.13 -4.14
N THR A 35 7.61 -13.03 -4.67
CA THR A 35 7.06 -11.79 -5.27
C THR A 35 6.88 -10.72 -4.19
N ALA A 36 6.38 -11.09 -3.02
CA ALA A 36 6.30 -10.19 -1.87
C ALA A 36 7.70 -9.72 -1.39
N GLY A 37 8.75 -10.52 -1.53
CA GLY A 37 10.12 -10.11 -1.25
C GLY A 37 10.64 -9.02 -2.20
N ARG A 38 10.16 -9.00 -3.45
CA ARG A 38 10.41 -7.92 -4.42
C ARG A 38 9.40 -6.79 -4.35
N ALA A 39 8.41 -6.89 -3.46
CA ALA A 39 7.40 -5.85 -3.29
C ALA A 39 8.01 -4.52 -2.93
N LEU A 40 9.14 -4.47 -2.22
CA LEU A 40 9.83 -3.21 -1.88
C LEU A 40 10.22 -2.41 -3.13
N GLU A 41 10.67 -3.08 -4.19
CA GLU A 41 11.03 -2.45 -5.46
C GLU A 41 9.78 -1.90 -6.16
N ILE A 42 8.76 -2.74 -6.30
CA ILE A 42 7.46 -2.40 -6.90
C ILE A 42 6.78 -1.27 -6.14
N ALA A 43 6.91 -1.28 -4.82
CA ALA A 43 6.33 -0.30 -3.93
C ALA A 43 7.05 1.01 -3.95
N ARG A 44 8.38 1.00 -4.08
CA ARG A 44 9.13 2.24 -4.25
C ARG A 44 8.61 2.98 -5.48
N GLU A 45 8.41 2.29 -6.60
CA GLU A 45 7.76 2.86 -7.78
C GLU A 45 6.31 3.32 -7.52
N ARG A 46 5.51 2.51 -6.81
CA ARG A 46 4.10 2.85 -6.53
C ARG A 46 3.89 3.96 -5.50
N THR A 47 4.71 4.05 -4.46
CA THR A 47 4.61 5.03 -3.38
C THR A 47 4.91 6.42 -3.91
N GLU A 48 5.87 6.57 -4.83
CA GLU A 48 6.13 7.87 -5.46
C GLU A 48 4.92 8.35 -6.30
N ALA A 49 4.21 7.43 -6.96
CA ALA A 49 2.99 7.74 -7.67
C ALA A 49 1.80 8.00 -6.72
N ALA A 50 1.71 7.25 -5.62
CA ALA A 50 0.62 7.35 -4.65
C ALA A 50 0.74 8.58 -3.73
N ASP A 51 1.94 8.98 -3.29
CA ASP A 51 2.17 10.21 -2.50
C ASP A 51 1.74 11.45 -3.31
N ARG A 52 2.02 11.46 -4.61
CA ARG A 52 1.55 12.52 -5.51
C ARG A 52 0.02 12.55 -5.62
N ALA A 53 -0.59 11.37 -5.80
CA ALA A 53 -2.05 11.25 -5.90
C ALA A 53 -2.77 11.56 -4.57
N ASP A 54 -2.19 11.22 -3.42
CA ASP A 54 -2.73 11.53 -2.09
C ASP A 54 -2.70 13.04 -1.82
N ARG A 55 -1.61 13.73 -2.17
CA ARG A 55 -1.55 15.19 -2.10
C ARG A 55 -2.60 15.84 -3.00
N GLU A 56 -2.73 15.36 -4.25
CA GLU A 56 -3.76 15.82 -5.20
C GLU A 56 -5.20 15.53 -4.73
N TRP A 57 -5.42 14.46 -3.97
CA TRP A 57 -6.72 14.18 -3.36
C TRP A 57 -6.98 14.99 -2.09
N ALA A 58 -5.97 15.22 -1.25
CA ALA A 58 -6.07 16.05 -0.05
C ALA A 58 -6.35 17.51 -0.40
N GLU A 59 -5.73 18.06 -1.45
CA GLU A 59 -6.00 19.41 -1.94
C GLU A 59 -7.39 19.53 -2.58
N LYS A 60 -7.90 18.49 -3.23
CA LYS A 60 -9.22 18.50 -3.89
C LYS A 60 -10.39 18.06 -2.99
N GLY A 61 -10.11 17.39 -1.87
CA GLY A 61 -11.07 16.97 -0.85
C GLY A 61 -11.34 18.03 0.23
N SER A 62 -10.47 19.04 0.32
CA SER A 62 -10.66 20.22 1.19
C SER A 62 -11.39 21.37 0.47
N ASP A 63 -12.18 21.08 -0.57
CA ASP A 63 -13.17 21.99 -1.19
C ASP A 63 -14.59 21.42 -1.02
N ARG A 64 -14.86 20.76 0.12
CA ARG A 64 -16.22 20.49 0.56
C ARG A 64 -16.33 20.61 2.08
N ASP A 65 -15.96 21.79 2.57
CA ASP A 65 -16.77 22.52 3.55
C ASP A 65 -16.22 23.95 3.67
N PRO A 66 -16.94 24.92 3.10
CA PRO A 66 -17.23 26.09 3.92
C PRO A 66 -18.72 26.40 3.87
N ASP A 67 -19.39 26.19 5.00
CA ASP A 67 -20.67 26.82 5.39
C ASP A 67 -21.97 26.13 4.89
N GLY A 68 -22.77 25.70 5.86
CA GLY A 68 -24.14 25.17 5.73
C GLY A 68 -24.72 24.74 7.07
#